data_AF-A0A0C2JJA0-F1
#
_entry.id   AF-A0A0C2JJA0-F1
#
_cell.length_a   1.000
_cell.length_b   1.000
_cell.length_c   1.000
_cell.angle_alpha   90.00
_cell.angle_beta   90.00
_cell.angle_gamma   90.00
#
_symmetry.space_group_name_H-M   'P 1'
#
loop_
_entity.id
_entity.type
_entity.pdbx_description
1 polymer ?
#
loop_
_entity_poly.entity_id
_entity_poly.type
_entity_poly.pdbx_seq_one_letter_code
_entity_poly.pdbx_strand_id
1 'polypeptide(L)'
;MSTSPQPSPLRPGRLRRITAVTAGAAAAALAATALAPAAAADTADDVSTSRNVEHVAHLAKEGPFANSASFNSDLAFTGDYAIDGNYSGFMIYDISDPESPQVVSQVLCEGGQG
;
A
#
# COMPACT_ATOMS: atom_id res chain seq x y z
N MET A 1 -55.35 -56.46 46.02
CA MET A 1 -54.87 -57.25 44.86
C MET A 1 -54.32 -56.23 43.84
N SER A 2 -53.13 -55.70 44.09
CA SER A 2 -51.86 -56.05 43.41
C SER A 2 -51.92 -55.97 41.89
N THR A 3 -51.51 -54.83 41.34
CA THR A 3 -50.98 -54.72 39.98
C THR A 3 -49.66 -53.94 40.06
N SER A 4 -48.54 -54.67 39.99
CA SER A 4 -47.25 -54.09 39.62
C SER A 4 -47.24 -53.78 38.12
N PRO A 5 -46.54 -52.71 37.70
CA PRO A 5 -45.66 -52.88 36.55
C PRO A 5 -44.25 -52.26 36.73
N GLN A 6 -43.30 -53.14 36.39
CA GLN A 6 -41.91 -53.07 35.91
C GLN A 6 -41.13 -51.73 35.75
N PRO A 7 -39.78 -51.77 35.90
CA PRO A 7 -38.89 -50.64 35.73
C PRO A 7 -38.49 -50.39 34.26
N SER A 8 -38.31 -49.12 33.90
CA SER A 8 -37.83 -48.69 32.58
C SER A 8 -36.30 -48.53 32.55
N PRO A 9 -35.63 -48.89 31.44
CA PRO A 9 -34.17 -48.82 31.33
C PRO A 9 -33.67 -47.39 31.09
N LEU A 10 -32.54 -47.06 31.72
CA LEU A 10 -31.75 -45.85 31.44
C LEU A 10 -31.05 -45.95 30.08
N ARG A 11 -31.10 -44.88 29.28
CA ARG A 11 -30.31 -44.76 28.04
C ARG A 11 -29.89 -43.30 27.77
N PRO A 12 -28.82 -43.10 26.97
CA PRO A 12 -27.64 -42.36 27.39
C PRO A 12 -27.61 -40.91 26.90
N GLY A 13 -26.78 -40.11 27.56
CA GLY A 13 -26.58 -38.69 27.31
C GLY A 13 -26.26 -38.37 25.85
N ARG A 14 -26.97 -37.38 25.30
CA ARG A 14 -26.62 -36.76 24.03
C ARG A 14 -25.83 -35.49 24.30
N LEU A 15 -24.55 -35.57 23.97
CA LEU A 15 -23.58 -34.48 23.95
C LEU A 15 -24.14 -33.22 23.27
N ARG A 16 -23.85 -32.07 23.88
CA ARG A 16 -23.95 -30.73 23.31
C ARG A 16 -23.30 -30.70 21.93
N ARG A 17 -24.07 -30.44 20.88
CA ARG A 17 -23.53 -29.99 19.59
C ARG A 17 -23.20 -28.50 19.73
N ILE A 18 -21.95 -28.19 20.07
CA ILE A 18 -21.36 -26.88 19.80
C ILE A 18 -20.88 -26.95 18.35
N THR A 19 -21.71 -26.52 17.41
CA THR A 19 -21.29 -26.29 16.03
C THR A 19 -20.38 -25.07 16.01
N ALA A 20 -19.12 -25.30 15.69
CA ALA A 20 -18.08 -24.31 15.50
C ALA A 20 -18.48 -23.31 14.39
N VAL A 21 -18.71 -22.06 14.78
CA VAL A 21 -18.79 -20.92 13.86
C VAL A 21 -17.56 -20.06 14.10
N THR A 22 -16.40 -20.49 13.62
CA THR A 22 -15.17 -19.67 13.66
C THR A 22 -14.31 -19.76 12.40
N ALA A 23 -14.66 -20.58 11.40
CA ALA A 23 -13.81 -20.77 10.22
C ALA A 23 -14.02 -19.74 9.09
N GLY A 24 -14.97 -18.81 9.20
CA GLY A 24 -15.30 -17.87 8.11
C GLY A 24 -14.48 -16.59 8.08
N ALA A 25 -14.02 -16.10 9.24
CA ALA A 25 -13.37 -14.79 9.34
C ALA A 25 -11.89 -14.80 8.86
N ALA A 26 -11.22 -15.95 8.93
CA ALA A 26 -9.80 -16.05 8.57
C ALA A 26 -9.57 -16.01 7.03
N ALA A 27 -10.52 -16.52 6.23
CA ALA A 27 -10.37 -16.58 4.78
C ALA A 27 -10.56 -15.22 4.09
N ALA A 28 -11.39 -14.33 4.64
CA ALA A 28 -11.61 -13.00 4.08
C ALA A 28 -10.42 -12.05 4.30
N ALA A 29 -9.64 -12.26 5.38
CA ALA A 29 -8.45 -11.45 5.66
C ALA A 29 -7.26 -11.78 4.74
N LEU A 30 -7.11 -13.04 4.29
CA LEU A 30 -6.04 -13.43 3.37
C LEU A 30 -6.29 -12.99 1.91
N ALA A 31 -7.55 -12.82 1.51
CA ALA A 31 -7.88 -12.43 0.14
C ALA A 31 -7.61 -10.94 -0.14
N ALA A 32 -7.59 -10.10 0.90
CA ALA A 32 -7.41 -8.64 0.75
C ALA A 32 -5.96 -8.21 0.45
N THR A 33 -4.97 -9.03 0.78
CA THR A 33 -3.55 -8.71 0.53
C THR A 33 -3.08 -9.12 -0.87
N ALA A 34 -3.84 -9.95 -1.59
CA ALA A 34 -3.44 -10.49 -2.89
C ALA A 34 -3.69 -9.53 -4.08
N LEU A 35 -4.43 -8.43 -3.86
CA LEU A 35 -4.71 -7.41 -4.88
C LEU A 35 -4.02 -6.07 -4.59
N ALA A 36 -3.23 -5.97 -3.52
CA ALA A 36 -2.44 -4.77 -3.31
C ALA A 36 -1.30 -4.75 -4.34
N PRO A 37 -1.14 -3.67 -5.13
CA PRO A 37 0.06 -3.53 -5.96
C PRO A 37 1.26 -3.59 -5.01
N ALA A 38 2.25 -4.42 -5.36
CA ALA A 38 3.53 -4.40 -4.69
C ALA A 38 4.21 -3.07 -5.05
N ALA A 39 3.95 -2.03 -4.25
CA ALA A 39 4.84 -0.90 -4.20
C ALA A 39 6.19 -1.46 -3.74
N ALA A 40 7.20 -1.41 -4.60
CA ALA A 40 8.56 -1.64 -4.17
C ALA A 40 8.84 -0.60 -3.08
N ALA A 41 8.86 -1.03 -1.82
CA ALA A 41 9.26 -0.17 -0.73
C ALA A 41 10.77 -0.01 -0.87
N ASP A 42 11.23 1.15 -1.34
CA ASP A 42 12.62 1.55 -1.16
C ASP A 42 12.87 1.57 0.35
N THR A 43 13.71 0.63 0.81
CA THR A 43 14.07 0.59 2.22
C THR A 43 15.08 1.69 2.48
N ALA A 44 15.04 2.32 3.65
CA ALA A 44 16.00 3.37 4.02
C ALA A 44 17.47 2.91 3.88
N ASP A 45 17.71 1.60 3.90
CA ASP A 45 19.01 0.96 3.74
C ASP A 45 19.60 1.09 2.31
N ASP A 46 18.80 1.46 1.30
CA ASP A 46 19.26 1.65 -0.10
C ASP A 46 19.72 3.09 -0.39
N VAL A 47 19.60 4.01 0.57
CA VAL A 47 19.97 5.42 0.39
C VAL A 47 21.44 5.64 0.72
N SER A 48 22.27 5.85 -0.31
CA SER A 48 23.69 6.20 -0.15
C SER A 48 23.92 7.70 -0.37
N THR A 49 24.46 8.40 0.62
CA THR A 49 24.79 9.83 0.53
C THR A 49 26.29 10.10 0.74
N SER A 50 26.76 11.25 0.25
CA SER A 50 28.09 11.76 0.58
C SER A 50 28.08 12.49 1.93
N ARG A 51 29.26 12.75 2.53
CA ARG A 51 29.39 13.39 3.86
C ARG A 51 28.73 14.77 4.02
N ASN A 52 28.33 15.42 2.93
CA ASN A 52 27.73 16.75 2.93
C ASN A 52 26.33 16.78 2.32
N VAL A 53 25.69 15.62 2.15
CA VAL A 53 24.35 15.50 1.60
C VAL A 53 23.50 14.68 2.55
N GLU A 54 22.34 15.22 2.91
CA GLU A 54 21.33 14.56 3.74
C GLU A 54 20.06 14.36 2.91
N HIS A 55 19.48 13.17 3.01
CA HIS A 55 18.20 12.88 2.38
C HIS A 55 17.08 13.29 3.34
N VAL A 56 16.43 14.41 3.05
CA VAL A 56 15.42 15.03 3.93
C VAL A 56 13.98 14.65 3.58
N ALA A 57 13.70 14.31 2.31
CA ALA A 57 12.36 13.95 1.85
C ALA A 57 12.42 13.11 0.57
N HIS A 58 11.43 12.21 0.41
CA HIS A 58 11.18 11.45 -0.81
C HIS A 58 9.69 11.55 -1.17
N LEU A 59 9.40 11.98 -2.40
CA LEU A 59 8.04 11.96 -2.96
C LEU A 59 7.96 10.88 -4.03
N ALA A 60 7.04 9.93 -3.84
CA ALA A 60 6.75 8.94 -4.85
C ALA A 60 6.14 9.60 -6.10
N LYS A 61 6.47 9.05 -7.27
CA LYS A 61 5.86 9.53 -8.53
C LYS A 61 4.36 9.25 -8.51
N GLU A 62 3.58 10.26 -8.91
CA GLU A 62 2.13 10.18 -8.96
C GLU A 62 1.56 10.47 -10.35
N GLY A 63 0.26 10.20 -10.51
CA GLY A 63 -0.46 10.50 -11.75
C GLY A 63 0.09 9.77 -12.97
N PRO A 64 0.05 10.40 -14.17
CA PRO A 64 0.56 9.82 -15.41
C PRO A 64 2.02 9.38 -15.37
N PHE A 65 2.84 9.91 -14.44
CA PHE A 65 4.26 9.56 -14.32
C PHE A 65 4.55 8.40 -13.35
N ALA A 66 3.54 7.84 -12.69
CA ALA A 66 3.69 6.73 -11.73
C ALA A 66 3.93 5.36 -12.40
N ASN A 67 4.16 5.33 -13.72
CA ASN A 67 4.43 4.10 -14.46
C ASN A 67 5.94 3.87 -14.64
N SER A 68 6.33 2.62 -14.87
CA SER A 68 7.74 2.21 -14.98
C SER A 68 8.47 2.72 -16.23
N ALA A 69 7.77 3.30 -17.20
CA ALA A 69 8.35 3.86 -18.43
C ALA A 69 8.51 5.38 -18.38
N SER A 70 7.97 6.06 -17.37
CA SER A 70 8.14 7.50 -17.18
C SER A 70 9.45 7.78 -16.45
N PHE A 71 10.55 7.90 -17.20
CA PHE A 71 11.85 8.25 -16.65
C PHE A 71 12.03 9.76 -16.50
N ASN A 72 12.75 10.19 -15.47
CA ASN A 72 13.14 11.59 -15.30
C ASN A 72 14.45 11.87 -16.06
N SER A 73 14.64 13.09 -16.52
CA SER A 73 15.77 13.47 -17.39
C SER A 73 16.67 14.55 -16.79
N ASP A 74 16.10 15.57 -16.17
CA ASP A 74 16.78 16.80 -15.80
C ASP A 74 16.04 17.57 -14.71
N LEU A 75 16.75 18.48 -14.03
CA LEU A 75 16.22 19.35 -12.99
C LEU A 75 16.60 20.80 -13.25
N ALA A 76 15.64 21.70 -13.09
CA ALA A 76 15.84 23.14 -13.07
C ALA A 76 15.24 23.75 -11.79
N PHE A 77 15.71 24.92 -11.40
CA PHE A 77 15.28 25.60 -10.17
C PHE A 77 14.95 27.06 -10.44
N THR A 78 13.90 27.57 -9.80
CA THR A 78 13.55 29.00 -9.82
C THR A 78 12.83 29.38 -8.54
N GLY A 79 13.38 30.33 -7.78
CA GLY A 79 12.86 30.65 -6.44
C GLY A 79 12.77 29.39 -5.57
N ASP A 80 11.61 29.18 -4.97
CA ASP A 80 11.31 28.01 -4.13
C ASP A 80 10.72 26.84 -4.93
N TYR A 81 11.01 26.74 -6.23
CA TYR A 81 10.49 25.67 -7.08
C TYR A 81 11.59 24.84 -7.73
N ALA A 82 11.39 23.52 -7.71
CA ALA A 82 12.13 22.57 -8.53
C ALA A 82 11.24 22.10 -9.69
N ILE A 83 11.80 22.08 -10.90
CA ILE A 83 11.14 21.62 -12.11
C ILE A 83 11.89 20.37 -12.58
N ASP A 84 11.20 19.23 -12.59
CA ASP A 84 11.73 17.91 -12.93
C ASP A 84 11.20 17.46 -14.28
N GLY A 85 12.10 17.39 -15.25
CA GLY A 85 11.79 16.91 -16.59
C GLY A 85 11.54 15.41 -16.60
N ASN A 86 10.54 15.00 -17.35
CA ASN A 86 10.16 13.61 -17.55
C ASN A 86 10.03 13.33 -19.04
N TYR A 87 10.33 12.10 -19.49
CA TYR A 87 10.12 11.74 -20.90
C TYR A 87 8.65 11.83 -21.35
N SER A 88 7.72 11.88 -20.40
CA SER A 88 6.30 12.10 -20.64
C SER A 88 5.84 13.56 -20.37
N GLY A 89 6.72 14.48 -19.98
CA GLY A 89 6.35 15.87 -19.63
C GLY A 89 7.23 16.49 -18.54
N PHE A 90 6.65 17.16 -17.54
CA PHE A 90 7.41 17.67 -16.39
C PHE A 90 6.55 17.81 -15.12
N MET A 91 7.21 17.74 -13.96
CA MET A 91 6.66 18.03 -12.63
C MET A 91 7.21 19.36 -12.11
N ILE A 92 6.41 20.08 -11.35
CA ILE A 92 6.87 21.22 -10.55
C ILE A 92 6.59 20.92 -9.09
N TYR A 93 7.63 21.05 -8.26
CA TYR A 93 7.57 20.92 -6.82
C TYR A 93 7.80 22.28 -6.16
N ASP A 94 7.00 22.61 -5.16
CA ASP A 94 7.32 23.63 -4.16
C ASP A 94 8.29 23.01 -3.14
N ILE A 95 9.45 23.63 -2.99
CA ILE A 95 10.56 23.22 -2.12
C ILE A 95 10.88 24.29 -1.05
N SER A 96 9.93 25.20 -0.76
CA SER A 96 10.09 26.22 0.29
C SER A 96 10.29 25.63 1.68
N ASP A 97 9.70 24.47 1.95
CA ASP A 97 10.00 23.61 3.09
C ASP A 97 10.70 22.33 2.61
N PRO A 98 12.02 22.19 2.82
CA PRO A 98 12.78 21.05 2.30
C PRO A 98 12.41 19.71 2.97
N GLU A 99 11.87 19.71 4.19
CA GLU A 99 11.41 18.50 4.88
C GLU A 99 9.99 18.09 4.46
N SER A 100 9.24 18.98 3.81
CA SER A 100 7.87 18.74 3.36
C SER A 100 7.56 19.35 1.98
N PRO A 101 8.32 18.99 0.91
CA PRO A 101 8.06 19.51 -0.42
C PRO A 101 6.72 19.00 -0.97
N GLN A 102 6.13 19.73 -1.92
CA GLN A 102 4.79 19.43 -2.46
C GLN A 102 4.76 19.49 -3.98
N VAL A 103 4.05 18.56 -4.62
CA VAL A 103 3.73 18.67 -6.06
C VAL A 103 2.71 19.79 -6.24
N VAL A 104 3.06 20.80 -7.03
CA VAL A 104 2.15 21.93 -7.33
C VAL A 104 1.64 21.89 -8.76
N SER A 105 2.33 21.21 -9.67
CA SER A 105 1.86 21.01 -11.04
C SER A 105 2.46 19.75 -11.66
N GLN A 106 1.65 19.06 -12.45
CA GLN A 106 2.08 17.96 -13.31
C GLN A 106 1.55 18.22 -14.72
N VAL A 107 2.45 18.26 -15.70
CA VAL A 107 2.09 18.57 -17.08
C VAL A 107 2.50 17.40 -17.98
N LEU A 108 1.50 16.69 -18.52
CA LEU A 108 1.70 15.63 -19.50
C LEU A 108 1.93 16.23 -20.89
N CYS A 109 3.07 15.94 -21.49
CA CYS A 109 3.45 16.34 -22.84
C CYS A 109 4.03 15.13 -23.57
N GLU A 110 3.17 14.36 -24.23
CA GLU A 110 3.55 13.19 -25.03
C GLU A 110 4.16 13.65 -26.38
N GLY A 111 5.38 14.16 -26.35
CA GLY A 111 6.16 14.54 -27.52
C GLY A 111 7.45 13.73 -27.63
N GLY A 112 8.00 13.59 -28.83
CA GLY A 112 9.33 13.02 -29.00
C GLY A 112 10.38 13.94 -28.35
N GLN A 113 11.05 13.46 -27.30
CA GLN A 113 12.24 14.12 -26.75
C GLN A 113 13.40 13.87 -27.73
N GLY A 114 13.56 14.75 -28.72
CA GLY A 114 14.58 14.63 -29.79
C GLY A 114 14.54 15.76 -30.80
#